data_AF-A0A7C3RM18-F1
#
_entry.id   AF-A0A7C3RM18-F1
#
_cell.length_a   1.000
_cell.length_b   1.000
_cell.length_c   1.000
_cell.angle_alpha   90.00
_cell.angle_beta   90.00
_cell.angle_gamma   90.00
#
_symmetry.space_group_name_H-M   'P 1'
#
loop_
_entity.id
_entity.type
_entity.pdbx_description
1 polymer ?
#
loop_
_entity_poly.entity_id
_entity_poly.type
_entity_poly.pdbx_seq_one_letter_code
_entity_poly.pdbx_strand_id
1 'polypeptide(L)'
;MSKIYIEASVIVDYIKMKVENNRDLTAFFNQELPKLRSLKSKYHFVILESSLGEAIGQCLKKGWKDQDVFEALGSFLRETGVEIVRSGKTTTDPWNNEVYEVFDRANKIIKREWSGEIQWGMDIHDIWFLSQVSLDPDCRYIWTLDRRILDYGSIYIEIVCEHKINVVETLAGIK
;
A
#
# COMPACT_ATOMS: atom_id res chain seq x y z
N MET A 1 -13.29 0.63 -13.05
CA MET A 1 -12.85 1.97 -12.56
C MET A 1 -11.45 1.77 -12.03
N SER A 2 -10.47 2.56 -12.45
CA SER A 2 -9.07 2.31 -12.07
C SER A 2 -8.84 2.46 -10.56
N LYS A 3 -7.88 1.72 -10.02
CA LYS A 3 -7.59 1.68 -8.58
C LYS A 3 -6.25 2.33 -8.24
N ILE A 4 -6.23 2.93 -7.05
CA ILE A 4 -5.04 3.42 -6.37
C ILE A 4 -4.93 2.65 -5.05
N TYR A 5 -3.89 1.84 -4.91
CA TYR A 5 -3.61 1.14 -3.67
C TYR A 5 -2.82 2.04 -2.73
N ILE A 6 -3.27 2.16 -1.49
CA ILE A 6 -2.57 2.86 -0.42
C ILE A 6 -1.80 1.81 0.39
N GLU A 7 -0.48 1.98 0.43
CA GLU A 7 0.43 1.08 1.12
C GLU A 7 0.54 1.45 2.62
N ALA A 8 1.00 0.51 3.47
CA ALA A 8 1.03 0.63 4.91
C ALA A 8 1.79 1.88 5.40
N SER A 9 2.90 2.26 4.76
CA SER A 9 3.69 3.43 5.17
C SER A 9 2.88 4.75 5.20
N VAL A 10 1.96 4.96 4.25
CA VAL A 10 1.08 6.15 4.24
C VAL A 10 0.19 6.15 5.49
N ILE A 11 -0.32 4.99 5.87
CA ILE A 11 -1.19 4.81 7.04
C ILE A 11 -0.39 5.07 8.33
N VAL A 12 0.81 4.49 8.43
CA VAL A 12 1.72 4.68 9.57
C VAL A 12 2.08 6.15 9.75
N ASP A 13 2.42 6.85 8.67
CA ASP A 13 2.76 8.27 8.74
C ASP A 13 1.55 9.15 9.03
N TYR A 14 0.36 8.80 8.56
CA TYR A 14 -0.87 9.50 8.98
C TYR A 14 -1.12 9.32 10.48
N ILE A 15 -0.93 8.12 11.02
CA ILE A 15 -1.05 7.86 12.46
C ILE A 15 0.01 8.65 13.22
N LYS A 16 1.27 8.62 12.76
CA LYS A 16 2.38 9.41 13.32
C LYS A 16 2.05 10.89 13.40
N MET A 17 1.48 11.44 12.32
CA MET A 17 1.04 12.83 12.26
C MET A 17 0.10 13.17 13.42
N LYS A 18 -0.89 12.31 13.70
CA LYS A 18 -1.88 12.53 14.76
C LYS A 18 -1.30 12.28 16.16
N VAL A 19 -0.58 11.17 16.35
CA VAL A 19 -0.07 10.75 17.66
C VAL A 19 1.07 11.66 18.14
N GLU A 20 1.99 12.02 17.25
CA GLU A 20 3.16 12.83 17.59
C GLU A 20 2.97 14.33 17.31
N ASN A 21 1.83 14.73 16.74
CA ASN A 21 1.59 16.10 16.25
C ASN A 21 2.70 16.58 15.30
N ASN A 22 3.17 15.70 14.40
CA ASN A 22 4.27 15.98 13.49
C ASN A 22 3.85 17.03 12.45
N ARG A 23 4.51 18.20 12.47
CA ARG A 23 4.17 19.35 11.61
C ARG A 23 4.45 19.11 10.14
N ASP A 24 5.52 18.40 9.81
CA ASP A 24 5.89 18.13 8.42
C ASP A 24 4.85 17.18 7.78
N LEU A 25 4.47 16.13 8.51
CA LEU A 25 3.41 15.22 8.08
C LEU A 25 2.05 15.93 8.04
N THR A 26 1.79 16.88 8.94
CA THR A 26 0.57 17.70 8.90
C THR A 26 0.51 18.53 7.61
N ALA A 27 1.61 19.19 7.26
CA ALA A 27 1.70 19.96 6.02
C ALA A 27 1.54 19.05 4.78
N PHE A 28 2.16 17.86 4.81
CA PHE A 28 2.04 16.86 3.75
C PHE A 28 0.59 16.39 3.55
N PHE A 29 -0.07 15.88 4.58
CA PHE A 29 -1.45 15.36 4.44
C PHE A 29 -2.49 16.45 4.17
N ASN A 30 -2.27 17.68 4.62
CA ASN A 30 -3.11 18.82 4.23
C ASN A 30 -3.09 19.09 2.71
N GLN A 31 -2.01 18.70 2.02
CA GLN A 31 -1.92 18.80 0.57
C GLN A 31 -2.47 17.57 -0.14
N GLU A 32 -2.28 16.37 0.43
CA GLU A 32 -2.64 15.11 -0.22
C GLU A 32 -4.12 14.73 -0.08
N LEU A 33 -4.73 14.95 1.09
CA LEU A 33 -6.14 14.56 1.32
C LEU A 33 -7.14 15.29 0.41
N PRO A 34 -7.00 16.60 0.10
CA PRO A 34 -7.85 17.25 -0.90
C PRO A 34 -7.69 16.64 -2.30
N LYS A 35 -6.46 16.26 -2.69
CA LYS A 35 -6.19 15.63 -3.99
C LYS A 35 -6.86 14.26 -4.06
N LEU A 36 -6.75 13.45 -3.02
CA LEU A 36 -7.46 12.17 -2.92
C LEU A 36 -8.95 12.36 -3.20
N ARG A 37 -9.60 13.32 -2.52
CA ARG A 37 -11.03 13.62 -2.72
C ARG A 37 -11.35 14.01 -4.16
N SER A 38 -10.49 14.81 -4.80
CA SER A 38 -10.67 15.19 -6.22
C SER A 38 -10.54 14.01 -7.18
N LEU A 39 -9.66 13.05 -6.87
CA LEU A 39 -9.37 11.88 -7.69
C LEU A 39 -10.43 10.77 -7.53
N LYS A 40 -11.25 10.78 -6.47
CA LYS A 40 -12.31 9.79 -6.23
C LYS A 40 -13.32 9.61 -7.36
N SER A 41 -13.49 10.63 -8.21
CA SER A 41 -14.38 10.55 -9.38
C SER A 41 -13.81 9.64 -10.50
N LYS A 42 -12.49 9.45 -10.53
CA LYS A 42 -11.76 8.67 -11.55
C LYS A 42 -11.19 7.38 -11.00
N TYR A 43 -10.79 7.39 -9.72
CA TYR A 43 -10.06 6.33 -9.08
C TYR A 43 -10.76 5.81 -7.83
N HIS A 44 -10.74 4.49 -7.67
CA HIS A 44 -11.13 3.84 -6.43
C HIS A 44 -9.90 3.66 -5.54
N PHE A 45 -9.93 4.22 -4.33
CA PHE A 45 -8.83 4.09 -3.38
C PHE A 45 -9.02 2.86 -2.50
N VAL A 46 -8.00 2.00 -2.46
CA VAL A 46 -8.06 0.68 -1.84
C VAL A 46 -6.90 0.51 -0.86
N ILE A 47 -7.17 -0.13 0.27
CA ILE A 47 -6.16 -0.62 1.21
C ILE A 47 -6.32 -2.13 1.34
N LEU A 48 -5.20 -2.85 1.35
CA LEU A 48 -5.22 -4.28 1.70
C LEU A 48 -5.36 -4.45 3.22
N GLU A 49 -6.18 -5.40 3.66
CA GLU A 49 -6.30 -5.78 5.07
C GLU A 49 -4.93 -6.12 5.68
N SER A 50 -4.04 -6.77 4.91
CA SER A 50 -2.66 -7.03 5.32
C SER A 50 -1.87 -5.75 5.61
N SER A 51 -2.01 -4.71 4.78
CA SER A 51 -1.35 -3.42 4.98
C SER A 51 -1.90 -2.66 6.19
N LEU A 52 -3.18 -2.82 6.53
CA LEU A 52 -3.71 -2.31 7.80
C LEU A 52 -3.11 -3.05 8.99
N GLY A 53 -3.08 -4.38 8.93
CA GLY A 53 -2.49 -5.21 9.98
C GLY A 53 -1.02 -4.88 10.21
N GLU A 54 -0.28 -4.69 9.12
CA GLU A 54 1.10 -4.25 9.16
C GLU A 54 1.24 -2.85 9.79
N ALA A 55 0.48 -1.86 9.33
CA ALA A 55 0.53 -0.50 9.85
C ALA A 55 0.25 -0.46 11.36
N ILE A 56 -0.79 -1.17 11.82
CA ILE A 56 -1.11 -1.31 13.24
C ILE A 56 0.06 -1.97 13.97
N GLY A 57 0.58 -3.10 13.47
CA GLY A 57 1.71 -3.80 14.07
C GLY A 57 2.96 -2.92 14.20
N GLN A 58 3.27 -2.10 13.19
CA GLN A 58 4.36 -1.15 13.23
C GLN A 58 4.13 -0.04 14.28
N CYS A 59 2.90 0.50 14.37
CA CYS A 59 2.55 1.51 15.36
C CYS A 59 2.68 0.98 16.80
N LEU A 60 2.23 -0.25 17.05
CA LEU A 60 2.32 -0.89 18.36
C LEU A 60 3.77 -1.21 18.75
N LYS A 61 4.60 -1.64 17.79
CA LYS A 61 6.05 -1.84 18.01
C LYS A 61 6.77 -0.54 18.39
N LYS A 62 6.28 0.62 17.95
CA LYS A 62 6.81 1.95 18.35
C LYS A 62 6.38 2.36 19.76
N GLY A 63 5.51 1.60 20.42
CA GLY A 63 5.03 1.89 21.77
C GLY A 63 3.93 2.96 21.83
N TRP A 64 3.31 3.31 20.70
CA TRP A 64 2.12 4.16 20.70
C TRP A 64 0.95 3.40 21.31
N LYS A 65 0.09 4.11 22.05
CA LYS A 65 -1.07 3.51 22.70
C LYS A 65 -2.10 3.08 21.66
N ASP A 66 -2.64 1.88 21.82
CA ASP A 66 -3.67 1.32 20.95
C ASP A 66 -4.82 2.29 20.69
N GLN A 67 -5.31 2.97 21.73
CA GLN A 67 -6.40 3.94 21.60
C GLN A 67 -6.07 5.08 20.64
N ASP A 68 -4.88 5.67 20.76
CA ASP A 68 -4.44 6.79 19.92
C ASP A 68 -4.24 6.31 18.47
N VAL A 69 -3.70 5.10 18.29
CA VAL A 69 -3.53 4.45 16.98
C VAL A 69 -4.88 4.20 16.30
N PHE A 70 -5.84 3.62 17.00
CA PHE A 70 -7.16 3.32 16.45
C PHE A 70 -8.00 4.60 16.22
N GLU A 71 -7.85 5.62 17.05
CA GLU A 71 -8.49 6.91 16.82
C GLU A 71 -7.95 7.59 15.55
N ALA A 72 -6.63 7.62 15.39
CA ALA A 72 -5.98 8.16 14.21
C ALA A 72 -6.33 7.36 12.94
N LEU A 73 -6.31 6.02 13.01
CA LEU A 73 -6.73 5.16 11.91
C LEU A 73 -8.22 5.38 11.56
N GLY A 74 -9.09 5.51 12.56
CA GLY A 74 -10.50 5.83 12.36
C GLY A 74 -10.70 7.18 11.68
N SER A 75 -9.91 8.21 12.03
CA SER A 75 -9.87 9.49 11.32
C SER A 75 -9.42 9.32 9.88
N PHE A 76 -8.34 8.57 9.63
CA PHE A 76 -7.85 8.30 8.29
C PHE A 76 -8.92 7.66 7.39
N LEU A 77 -9.55 6.58 7.86
CA LEU A 77 -10.57 5.85 7.10
C LEU A 77 -11.80 6.72 6.80
N ARG A 78 -12.24 7.56 7.75
CA ARG A 78 -13.35 8.50 7.54
C ARG A 78 -13.01 9.60 6.53
N GLU A 79 -11.81 10.18 6.61
CA GLU A 79 -11.40 11.28 5.75
C GLU A 79 -11.10 10.83 4.32
N THR A 80 -10.58 9.61 4.18
CA THR A 80 -10.21 9.03 2.89
C THR A 80 -11.34 8.23 2.26
N GLY A 81 -12.28 7.67 3.02
CA GLY A 81 -13.37 6.83 2.51
C GLY A 81 -12.88 5.70 1.60
N VAL A 82 -11.73 5.14 1.92
CA VAL A 82 -11.04 4.05 1.22
C VAL A 82 -11.75 2.72 1.43
N GLU A 83 -11.73 1.86 0.43
CA GLU A 83 -12.19 0.47 0.56
C GLU A 83 -11.09 -0.38 1.22
N ILE A 84 -11.48 -1.26 2.14
CA ILE A 84 -10.57 -2.27 2.71
C ILE A 84 -10.86 -3.61 2.02
N VAL A 85 -9.86 -4.14 1.33
CA VAL A 85 -9.96 -5.41 0.59
C VAL A 85 -9.13 -6.48 1.27
N ARG A 86 -9.70 -7.67 1.41
CA ARG A 86 -9.04 -8.81 2.05
C ARG A 86 -7.93 -9.38 1.18
N SER A 87 -6.83 -9.80 1.80
CA SER A 87 -5.79 -10.56 1.08
C SER A 87 -6.34 -11.87 0.52
N GLY A 88 -6.13 -12.10 -0.78
CA GLY A 88 -6.60 -13.30 -1.48
C GLY A 88 -8.11 -13.37 -1.75
N LYS A 89 -8.89 -12.33 -1.46
CA LYS A 89 -10.34 -12.31 -1.74
C LYS A 89 -10.62 -11.56 -3.04
N THR A 90 -10.54 -12.28 -4.16
CA THR A 90 -11.52 -12.06 -5.22
C THR A 90 -12.75 -12.88 -4.86
N THR A 91 -13.91 -12.37 -5.24
CA THR A 91 -15.19 -12.94 -4.84
C THR A 91 -15.34 -14.38 -5.35
N THR A 92 -15.44 -15.32 -4.39
CA THR A 92 -15.91 -16.72 -4.45
C THR A 92 -15.00 -17.81 -5.05
N ASP A 93 -14.11 -18.43 -4.26
CA ASP A 93 -13.87 -19.91 -4.17
C ASP A 93 -12.82 -20.25 -3.08
N PRO A 94 -12.97 -21.30 -2.23
CA PRO A 94 -11.95 -21.72 -1.25
C PRO A 94 -10.69 -22.35 -1.88
N TRP A 95 -10.67 -22.58 -3.19
CA TRP A 95 -9.56 -23.17 -3.96
C TRP A 95 -9.14 -22.26 -5.13
N ASN A 96 -9.27 -20.94 -4.96
CA ASN A 96 -9.05 -20.01 -6.05
C ASN A 96 -7.57 -19.99 -6.48
N ASN A 97 -7.30 -20.30 -7.75
CA ASN A 97 -5.95 -20.30 -8.36
C ASN A 97 -5.17 -19.01 -8.06
N GLU A 98 -5.87 -17.91 -7.87
CA GLU A 98 -5.30 -16.60 -7.55
C GLU A 98 -4.51 -16.54 -6.24
N VAL A 99 -4.87 -17.34 -5.22
CA VAL A 99 -4.06 -17.41 -3.98
C VAL A 99 -2.69 -18.02 -4.29
N TYR A 100 -2.65 -19.07 -5.12
CA TYR A 100 -1.39 -19.64 -5.61
C TYR A 100 -0.64 -18.63 -6.48
N GLU A 101 -1.33 -17.83 -7.28
CA GLU A 101 -0.69 -16.79 -8.09
C GLU A 101 -0.02 -15.70 -7.22
N VAL A 102 -0.60 -15.30 -6.09
CA VAL A 102 0.06 -14.37 -5.14
C VAL A 102 1.39 -14.97 -4.68
N PHE A 103 1.37 -16.23 -4.21
CA PHE A 103 2.58 -16.90 -3.74
C PHE A 103 3.61 -17.11 -4.84
N ASP A 104 3.18 -17.48 -6.04
CA ASP A 104 4.06 -17.68 -7.19
C ASP A 104 4.71 -16.37 -7.65
N ARG A 105 3.98 -15.25 -7.62
CA ARG A 105 4.53 -13.92 -7.89
C ARG A 105 5.50 -13.49 -6.80
N ALA A 106 5.15 -13.68 -5.53
CA ALA A 106 6.07 -13.41 -4.41
C ALA A 106 7.35 -14.24 -4.54
N ASN A 107 7.24 -15.52 -4.91
CA ASN A 107 8.39 -16.40 -5.13
C ASN A 107 9.28 -15.92 -6.28
N LYS A 108 8.72 -15.36 -7.37
CA LYS A 108 9.50 -14.78 -8.47
C LYS A 108 10.31 -13.57 -7.99
N ILE A 109 9.70 -12.69 -7.19
CA ILE A 109 10.36 -11.53 -6.59
C ILE A 109 11.47 -11.98 -5.62
N ILE A 110 11.18 -12.90 -4.70
CA ILE A 110 12.13 -13.43 -3.72
C ILE A 110 13.33 -14.09 -4.40
N LYS A 111 13.10 -14.91 -5.44
CA LYS A 111 14.20 -15.56 -6.18
C LYS A 111 15.14 -14.55 -6.82
N ARG A 112 14.63 -13.42 -7.32
CA ARG A 112 15.46 -12.33 -7.86
C ARG A 112 16.25 -11.65 -6.75
N GLU A 113 15.60 -11.28 -5.65
CA GLU A 113 16.22 -10.64 -4.49
C GLU A 113 17.34 -11.50 -3.86
N TRP A 114 17.12 -12.81 -3.76
CA TRP A 114 18.07 -13.72 -3.11
C TRP A 114 19.07 -14.38 -4.07
N SER A 115 18.93 -14.16 -5.37
CA SER A 115 19.95 -14.58 -6.35
C SER A 115 21.26 -13.78 -6.23
N GLY A 116 21.22 -12.61 -5.57
CA GLY A 116 22.34 -11.69 -5.47
C GLY A 116 22.55 -10.81 -6.72
N GLU A 117 21.76 -11.01 -7.78
CA GLU A 117 21.73 -10.13 -8.95
C GLU A 117 21.08 -8.77 -8.63
N ILE A 118 20.19 -8.77 -7.64
CA ILE A 118 19.39 -7.65 -7.19
C ILE A 118 19.33 -7.71 -5.65
N GLN A 119 19.76 -6.66 -4.95
CA GLN A 119 19.64 -6.53 -3.48
C GLN A 119 18.99 -5.18 -3.17
N TRP A 120 17.67 -5.08 -3.33
CA TRP A 120 16.94 -3.83 -3.16
C TRP A 120 16.35 -3.68 -1.74
N GLY A 121 16.41 -4.71 -0.91
CA GLY A 121 16.17 -4.64 0.53
C GLY A 121 14.70 -4.55 0.93
N MET A 122 13.78 -4.97 0.05
CA MET A 122 12.37 -5.09 0.39
C MET A 122 12.14 -6.15 1.47
N ASP A 123 11.28 -5.83 2.42
CA ASP A 123 10.86 -6.83 3.40
C ASP A 123 9.72 -7.70 2.85
N ILE A 124 9.38 -8.74 3.61
CA ILE A 124 8.38 -9.72 3.17
C ILE A 124 6.98 -9.11 3.03
N HIS A 125 6.68 -8.04 3.76
CA HIS A 125 5.39 -7.36 3.68
C HIS A 125 5.30 -6.54 2.40
N ASP A 126 6.37 -5.84 2.03
CA ASP A 126 6.47 -5.13 0.75
C ASP A 126 6.28 -6.10 -0.44
N ILE A 127 7.01 -7.23 -0.42
CA ILE A 127 6.94 -8.25 -1.48
C ILE A 127 5.53 -8.82 -1.58
N TRP A 128 4.89 -9.12 -0.44
CA TRP A 128 3.54 -9.64 -0.40
C TRP A 128 2.53 -8.63 -0.95
N PHE A 129 2.64 -7.37 -0.53
CA PHE A 129 1.81 -6.27 -1.01
C PHE A 129 1.92 -6.13 -2.52
N LEU A 130 3.14 -6.00 -3.06
CA LEU A 130 3.37 -5.88 -4.50
C LEU A 130 2.83 -7.08 -5.28
N SER A 131 3.06 -8.29 -4.76
CA SER A 131 2.58 -9.52 -5.40
C SER A 131 1.06 -9.53 -5.51
N GLN A 132 0.36 -9.14 -4.45
CA GLN A 132 -1.09 -9.08 -4.47
C GLN A 132 -1.62 -7.95 -5.35
N VAL A 133 -1.05 -6.74 -5.25
CA VAL A 133 -1.48 -5.59 -6.05
C VAL A 133 -1.28 -5.85 -7.55
N SER A 134 -0.23 -6.57 -7.92
CA SER A 134 0.08 -6.89 -9.32
C SER A 134 -0.98 -7.77 -10.01
N LEU A 135 -1.82 -8.48 -9.24
CA LEU A 135 -2.90 -9.30 -9.77
C LEU A 135 -4.13 -8.49 -10.18
N ASP A 136 -4.28 -7.27 -9.68
CA ASP A 136 -5.45 -6.45 -9.97
C ASP A 136 -5.27 -5.69 -11.30
N PRO A 137 -5.97 -6.06 -12.38
CA PRO A 137 -5.81 -5.43 -13.69
C PRO A 137 -6.31 -3.97 -13.73
N ASP A 138 -7.13 -3.57 -12.75
CA ASP A 138 -7.60 -2.19 -12.60
C ASP A 138 -6.60 -1.33 -11.82
N CYS A 139 -5.56 -1.91 -11.19
CA CYS A 139 -4.55 -1.14 -10.49
C CYS A 139 -3.75 -0.27 -11.47
N ARG A 140 -3.66 1.04 -11.15
CA ARG A 140 -2.88 2.00 -11.93
C ARG A 140 -1.78 2.67 -11.12
N TYR A 141 -2.01 2.84 -9.81
CA TYR A 141 -1.05 3.49 -8.94
C TYR A 141 -0.96 2.80 -7.58
N ILE A 142 0.24 2.86 -7.00
CA ILE A 142 0.50 2.59 -5.59
C ILE A 142 0.93 3.91 -4.95
N TRP A 143 0.23 4.33 -3.91
CA TRP A 143 0.62 5.45 -3.07
C TRP A 143 1.35 4.92 -1.84
N THR A 144 2.62 5.28 -1.70
CA THR A 144 3.52 4.82 -0.63
C THR A 144 4.49 5.93 -0.24
N LEU A 145 4.93 5.91 1.01
CA LEU A 145 6.04 6.72 1.54
C LEU A 145 7.28 5.86 1.85
N ASP A 146 7.22 4.55 1.61
CA ASP A 146 8.39 3.67 1.72
C ASP A 146 9.34 3.93 0.55
N ARG A 147 10.54 4.40 0.88
CA ARG A 147 11.59 4.71 -0.10
C ARG A 147 11.98 3.51 -0.96
N ARG A 148 12.00 2.30 -0.41
CA ARG A 148 12.36 1.08 -1.16
C ARG A 148 11.29 0.76 -2.18
N ILE A 149 10.01 0.93 -1.84
CA ILE A 149 8.92 0.75 -2.81
C ILE A 149 8.95 1.86 -3.87
N LEU A 150 9.23 3.11 -3.49
CA LEU A 150 9.38 4.21 -4.45
C LEU A 150 10.52 3.98 -5.45
N ASP A 151 11.68 3.56 -4.95
CA ASP A 151 12.89 3.40 -5.77
C ASP A 151 12.84 2.13 -6.63
N TYR A 152 12.30 1.02 -6.10
CA TYR A 152 12.41 -0.30 -6.72
C TYR A 152 11.08 -0.98 -7.03
N GLY A 153 9.96 -0.51 -6.45
CA GLY A 153 8.66 -1.16 -6.56
C GLY A 153 8.17 -1.31 -8.00
N SER A 154 8.43 -0.33 -8.87
CA SER A 154 8.09 -0.44 -10.29
C SER A 154 8.83 -1.59 -10.98
N ILE A 155 10.10 -1.82 -10.63
CA ILE A 155 10.90 -2.89 -11.23
C ILE A 155 10.41 -4.26 -10.72
N TYR A 156 10.09 -4.38 -9.44
CA TYR A 156 9.49 -5.60 -8.90
C TYR A 156 8.14 -5.93 -9.54
N ILE A 157 7.29 -4.93 -9.76
CA ILE A 157 6.02 -5.11 -10.44
C ILE A 157 6.25 -5.59 -11.86
N GLU A 158 7.19 -5.02 -12.62
CA GLU A 158 7.51 -5.44 -13.99
C GLU A 158 7.95 -6.92 -14.09
N ILE A 159 8.53 -7.50 -13.02
CA ILE A 159 8.91 -8.93 -12.98
C ILE A 159 7.67 -9.83 -12.97
N VAL A 160 6.58 -9.40 -12.35
CA VAL A 160 5.41 -10.25 -12.05
C VAL A 160 4.12 -9.81 -12.72
N CYS A 161 4.09 -8.59 -13.26
CA CYS A 161 2.89 -7.93 -13.74
C CYS A 161 2.96 -7.71 -15.25
N GLU A 162 1.87 -8.02 -15.94
CA GLU A 162 1.75 -7.86 -17.39
C GLU A 162 1.23 -6.45 -17.79
N HIS A 163 0.92 -5.61 -16.80
CA HIS A 163 0.43 -4.26 -17.01
C HIS A 163 1.23 -3.24 -16.17
N LYS A 164 1.18 -1.98 -16.59
CA LYS A 164 1.90 -0.91 -15.92
C LYS A 164 1.14 -0.43 -14.67
N ILE A 165 1.83 -0.45 -13.53
CA ILE A 165 1.41 0.19 -12.28
C ILE A 165 2.49 1.22 -11.93
N ASN A 166 2.09 2.45 -11.60
CA ASN A 166 3.03 3.50 -11.23
C ASN A 166 3.11 3.63 -9.70
N VAL A 167 4.31 3.61 -9.13
CA VAL A 167 4.50 3.90 -7.71
C VAL A 167 4.70 5.41 -7.53
N VAL A 168 3.98 6.02 -6.60
CA VAL A 168 4.01 7.47 -6.37
C VAL A 168 4.09 7.81 -4.88
N GLU A 169 4.88 8.84 -4.56
CA GLU A 169 4.97 9.42 -3.21
C GLU A 169 3.81 10.39 -2.94
N THR A 170 3.36 11.08 -3.99
CA THR A 170 2.32 12.11 -3.94
C THR A 170 1.29 11.90 -5.05
N LEU A 171 0.04 12.21 -4.72
CA LEU A 171 -1.11 12.19 -5.61
C LEU A 171 -1.10 13.36 -6.62
N ALA A 172 -0.18 14.33 -6.50
CA ALA A 172 -0.08 15.47 -7.43
C ALA A 172 0.21 15.05 -8.87
N GLY A 173 0.94 13.95 -9.05
CA GLY A 173 1.38 13.47 -10.37
C GLY A 173 0.34 12.62 -11.12
N ILE A 174 -0.79 12.31 -10.49
CA ILE A 174 -1.81 11.41 -11.05
C ILE A 174 -2.74 12.19 -11.98
N LYS A 175 -2.87 11.73 -13.24
CA LYS A 175 -3.69 12.35 -14.29
C LYS A 175 -5.00 11.62 -14.54
#